data_AF-A0A920Q6B2-F1
#
_entry.id   AF-A0A920Q6B2-F1
#
_cell.length_a   1.000
_cell.length_b   1.000
_cell.length_c   1.000
_cell.angle_alpha   90.00
_cell.angle_beta   90.00
_cell.angle_gamma   90.00
#
_symmetry.space_group_name_H-M   'P 1'
#
loop_
_entity.id
_entity.type
_entity.pdbx_description
1 polymer ?
#
loop_
_entity_poly.entity_id
_entity_poly.type
_entity_poly.pdbx_seq_one_letter_code
_entity_poly.pdbx_strand_id
1 'polypeptide(L)'
;MLACARIGAVHSVVYAGFSVGSLRGRIQDPQAKVVITADVGYRRGNEVDLKGICDETVADMDLVEHVVVWNRKGPPESRGPKDIDFDQLLADSSIDCQAEEMVSRRPAVHPLYQWYHRYPQGSPTCPWRLHGWYLLPF
;
A
#
# COMPACT_ATOMS: atom_id res chain seq x y z
N MET A 1 -1.19 5.87 -3.96
CA MET A 1 0.22 6.26 -4.20
C MET A 1 0.43 7.75 -4.01
N LEU A 2 -0.13 8.62 -4.86
CA LEU A 2 0.05 10.08 -4.75
C LEU A 2 -0.45 10.66 -3.42
N ALA A 3 -1.55 10.12 -2.87
CA ALA A 3 -2.03 10.49 -1.54
C ALA A 3 -0.97 10.27 -0.44
N CYS A 4 -0.26 9.14 -0.46
CA CYS A 4 0.82 8.84 0.49
C CYS A 4 1.98 9.82 0.33
N ALA A 5 2.42 10.07 -0.91
CA ALA A 5 3.49 11.01 -1.19
C ALA A 5 3.14 12.46 -0.79
N ARG A 6 1.86 12.84 -0.85
CA ARG A 6 1.37 14.18 -0.49
C ARG A 6 1.45 14.44 1.02
N ILE A 7 1.32 13.40 1.84
CA ILE A 7 1.43 13.45 3.31
C ILE A 7 2.80 12.97 3.80
N GLY A 8 3.79 12.81 2.91
CA GLY A 8 5.11 12.29 3.27
C GLY A 8 5.16 10.82 3.72
N ALA A 9 4.07 10.07 3.56
CA ALA A 9 4.03 8.65 3.89
C ALA A 9 4.72 7.81 2.81
N VAL A 10 5.55 6.87 3.25
CA VAL A 10 6.21 5.91 2.35
C VAL A 10 5.21 4.87 1.90
N HIS A 11 5.03 4.73 0.58
CA HIS A 11 4.18 3.67 0.04
C HIS A 11 5.02 2.48 -0.44
N SER A 12 4.63 1.27 -0.03
CA SER A 12 5.21 0.02 -0.54
C SER A 12 4.19 -0.63 -1.47
N VAL A 13 4.50 -0.70 -2.77
CA VAL A 13 3.55 -1.23 -3.76
C VAL A 13 3.78 -2.71 -3.97
N VAL A 14 2.73 -3.49 -3.74
CA VAL A 14 2.74 -4.94 -3.90
C VAL A 14 1.86 -5.31 -5.08
N TYR A 15 2.37 -6.19 -5.96
CA TYR A 15 1.62 -6.61 -7.14
C TYR A 15 0.39 -7.44 -6.74
N ALA A 16 -0.76 -7.13 -7.35
CA ALA A 16 -2.02 -7.80 -7.11
C ALA A 16 -1.97 -9.29 -7.53
N GLY A 17 -2.28 -10.19 -6.61
CA GLY A 17 -2.21 -11.64 -6.83
C GLY A 17 -0.92 -12.32 -6.37
N PHE A 18 -0.15 -11.68 -5.47
CA PHE A 18 0.87 -12.39 -4.70
C PHE A 18 0.24 -13.32 -3.65
N SER A 19 0.97 -14.35 -3.24
CA SER A 19 0.56 -15.23 -2.15
C SER A 19 0.59 -14.53 -0.79
N VAL A 20 -0.20 -15.02 0.17
CA VAL A 20 -0.25 -14.57 1.57
C VAL A 20 1.14 -14.43 2.19
N GLY A 21 2.00 -15.44 2.04
CA GLY A 21 3.37 -15.39 2.56
C GLY A 21 4.24 -14.31 1.90
N SER A 22 4.02 -14.03 0.62
CA SER A 22 4.72 -12.94 -0.10
C SER A 22 4.24 -11.57 0.34
N LEU A 23 2.95 -11.41 0.65
CA LEU A 23 2.39 -10.17 1.17
C LEU A 23 2.89 -9.92 2.61
N ARG A 24 2.88 -10.97 3.45
CA ARG A 24 3.35 -10.95 4.83
C ARG A 24 4.75 -10.35 5.00
N GLY A 25 5.73 -10.85 4.25
CA GLY A 25 7.10 -10.33 4.34
C GLY A 25 7.22 -8.84 3.97
N ARG A 26 6.37 -8.36 3.06
CA ARG A 26 6.38 -6.96 2.59
C ARG A 26 5.64 -6.01 3.53
N ILE A 27 4.80 -6.52 4.42
CA ILE A 27 4.18 -5.74 5.49
C ILE A 27 5.13 -5.67 6.69
N GLN A 28 5.75 -6.80 7.04
CA GLN A 28 6.62 -6.90 8.22
C GLN A 28 7.94 -6.14 8.08
N ASP A 29 8.60 -6.21 6.91
CA ASP A 29 9.90 -5.58 6.66
C ASP A 29 9.88 -4.05 6.84
N PRO A 30 8.91 -3.29 6.29
CA PRO A 30 8.76 -1.87 6.59
C PRO A 30 7.94 -1.56 7.84
N GLN A 31 7.45 -2.57 8.55
CA GLN A 31 6.50 -2.44 9.66
C GLN A 31 5.26 -1.58 9.30
N ALA A 32 4.63 -1.88 8.16
CA ALA A 32 3.49 -1.12 7.66
C ALA A 32 2.25 -1.29 8.57
N LYS A 33 1.69 -0.16 9.01
CA LYS A 33 0.49 -0.10 9.87
C LYS A 33 -0.83 -0.04 9.11
N VAL A 34 -0.79 0.44 7.87
CA VAL A 34 -1.98 0.64 7.03
C VAL A 34 -1.80 -0.12 5.72
N VAL A 35 -2.82 -0.90 5.35
CA VAL A 35 -2.86 -1.61 4.07
C VAL A 35 -4.01 -1.06 3.24
N ILE A 36 -3.76 -0.77 1.97
CA ILE A 36 -4.78 -0.34 1.01
C ILE A 36 -4.95 -1.47 0.00
N THR A 37 -6.15 -2.03 -0.09
CA THR A 37 -6.48 -3.13 -0.99
C THR A 37 -7.82 -2.89 -1.70
N ALA A 38 -8.15 -3.73 -2.68
CA ALA A 38 -9.47 -3.80 -3.26
C ALA A 38 -10.14 -5.13 -2.86
N ASP A 39 -11.46 -5.23 -3.05
CA ASP A 39 -12.20 -6.47 -2.93
C ASP A 39 -11.72 -7.53 -3.94
N VAL A 40 -11.73 -7.17 -5.23
CA VAL A 40 -11.36 -8.04 -6.35
C VAL A 40 -10.48 -7.33 -7.37
N GLY A 41 -9.52 -8.08 -7.91
CA GLY A 41 -8.75 -7.71 -9.08
C GLY A 41 -9.29 -8.43 -10.32
N TYR A 42 -9.30 -7.76 -11.47
CA TYR A 42 -9.62 -8.40 -12.75
C TYR A 42 -8.35 -8.59 -13.57
N ARG A 43 -8.01 -9.84 -13.89
CA ARG A 43 -6.85 -10.18 -14.71
C ARG A 43 -7.26 -11.09 -15.86
N ARG A 44 -7.19 -10.58 -17.09
CA ARG A 44 -7.58 -11.31 -18.31
C ARG A 44 -9.00 -11.90 -18.25
N GLY A 45 -9.92 -11.18 -17.62
CA GLY A 45 -11.31 -11.62 -17.43
C GLY A 45 -11.54 -12.52 -16.20
N ASN A 46 -10.49 -13.01 -15.54
CA ASN A 46 -10.62 -13.77 -14.30
C ASN A 46 -10.63 -12.84 -13.09
N GLU A 47 -11.51 -13.15 -12.13
CA GLU A 47 -11.52 -12.51 -10.81
C GLU A 47 -10.38 -13.07 -9.95
N VAL A 48 -9.68 -12.17 -9.28
CA VAL A 48 -8.66 -12.48 -8.27
C VAL A 48 -9.18 -11.93 -6.95
N ASP A 49 -9.40 -12.81 -5.98
CA ASP A 49 -9.80 -12.41 -4.64
C ASP A 49 -8.62 -11.75 -3.92
N LEU A 50 -8.67 -10.42 -3.80
CA LEU A 50 -7.62 -9.64 -3.15
C LEU A 50 -7.91 -9.44 -1.67
N LYS A 51 -9.19 -9.34 -1.31
CA LYS A 51 -9.61 -9.20 0.09
C LYS A 51 -9.34 -10.46 0.89
N GLY A 52 -9.67 -11.64 0.37
CA GLY A 52 -9.40 -12.91 1.05
C GLY A 52 -7.91 -13.10 1.37
N ILE A 53 -7.04 -12.81 0.40
CA ILE A 53 -5.58 -12.86 0.59
C ILE A 53 -5.12 -11.85 1.65
N CYS A 54 -5.69 -10.63 1.64
CA CYS A 54 -5.35 -9.59 2.60
C CYS A 54 -5.78 -9.97 4.02
N ASP A 55 -7.00 -10.50 4.18
CA ASP A 55 -7.56 -10.89 5.48
C ASP A 55 -6.78 -12.03 6.11
N GLU A 56 -6.45 -13.06 5.32
CA GLU A 56 -5.61 -14.17 5.78
C GLU A 56 -4.21 -13.67 6.18
N THR A 57 -3.68 -12.65 5.49
CA THR A 57 -2.38 -12.07 5.83
C THR A 57 -2.42 -11.27 7.13
N VAL A 58 -3.48 -10.48 7.33
CA VAL A 58 -3.64 -9.53 8.45
C VAL A 58 -4.19 -10.21 9.72
N ALA A 59 -4.88 -11.34 9.60
CA ALA A 59 -5.43 -12.09 10.74
C ALA A 59 -4.36 -12.42 11.80
N ASP A 60 -3.14 -12.77 11.36
CA ASP A 60 -2.02 -13.10 12.23
C ASP A 60 -1.11 -11.88 12.53
N MET A 61 -1.56 -10.65 12.26
CA MET A 61 -0.74 -9.44 12.40
C MET A 61 -1.39 -8.35 13.26
N ASP A 62 -0.81 -8.15 14.44
CA ASP A 62 -1.17 -7.04 15.33
C ASP A 62 -0.62 -5.68 14.87
N LEU A 63 0.42 -5.70 14.03
CA LEU A 63 1.05 -4.50 13.48
C LEU A 63 0.10 -3.67 12.61
N VAL A 64 -0.80 -4.33 11.88
CA VAL A 64 -1.73 -3.65 10.97
C VAL A 64 -2.92 -3.15 11.78
N GLU A 65 -3.06 -1.83 11.82
CA GLU A 65 -4.10 -1.11 12.54
C GLU A 65 -5.33 -0.89 11.65
N HIS A 66 -5.11 -0.58 10.37
CA HIS A 66 -6.19 -0.24 9.43
C HIS A 66 -6.02 -0.90 8.06
N VAL A 67 -7.12 -1.40 7.51
CA VAL A 67 -7.20 -1.95 6.15
C VAL A 67 -8.24 -1.14 5.38
N VAL A 68 -7.79 -0.35 4.41
CA VAL A 68 -8.67 0.42 3.53
C VAL A 68 -9.03 -0.44 2.33
N VAL A 69 -10.33 -0.65 2.12
CA VAL A 69 -10.86 -1.54 1.08
C VAL A 69 -11.61 -0.72 0.04
N TRP A 70 -11.18 -0.83 -1.21
CA TRP A 70 -11.91 -0.30 -2.35
C TRP A 70 -12.85 -1.36 -2.94
N ASN A 71 -14.15 -1.05 -2.96
CA ASN A 71 -15.20 -1.97 -3.40
C ASN A 71 -15.43 -1.84 -4.91
N ARG A 72 -14.91 -2.78 -5.69
CA ARG A 72 -15.02 -2.81 -7.15
C ARG A 72 -16.18 -3.67 -7.66
N LYS A 73 -16.54 -4.74 -6.94
CA LYS A 73 -17.67 -5.63 -7.25
C LYS A 73 -18.95 -5.23 -6.51
N GLY A 74 -18.82 -4.51 -5.40
CA GLY A 74 -19.93 -4.01 -4.60
C GLY A 74 -19.60 -4.03 -3.11
N PRO A 75 -20.49 -3.50 -2.25
CA PRO A 75 -20.26 -3.50 -0.81
C PRO A 75 -20.21 -4.95 -0.27
N PRO A 76 -19.25 -5.28 0.62
CA PRO A 76 -19.14 -6.61 1.19
C PRO A 76 -20.28 -6.91 2.17
N GLU A 77 -20.63 -8.19 2.32
CA GLU A 77 -21.65 -8.64 3.28
C GLU A 77 -21.21 -8.47 4.74
N SER A 78 -19.91 -8.59 5.01
CA SER A 78 -19.33 -8.37 6.33
C SER A 78 -17.98 -7.66 6.23
N ARG A 79 -17.69 -6.80 7.21
CA ARG A 79 -16.43 -6.08 7.34
C ARG A 79 -15.73 -6.52 8.61
N GLY A 80 -14.42 -6.69 8.54
CA GLY A 80 -13.61 -6.90 9.72
C GLY A 80 -13.56 -5.64 10.60
N PRO A 81 -13.17 -5.78 11.88
CA PRO A 81 -13.06 -4.64 12.80
C PRO A 81 -11.99 -3.62 12.39
N LYS A 82 -11.04 -4.00 11.53
CA LYS A 82 -9.96 -3.15 11.02
C LYS A 82 -10.27 -2.55 9.64
N ASP A 83 -11.38 -2.94 9.02
CA ASP A 83 -11.70 -2.59 7.63
C ASP A 83 -12.40 -1.23 7.55
N ILE A 84 -11.92 -0.38 6.65
CA ILE A 84 -12.50 0.94 6.37
C ILE A 84 -12.89 1.01 4.89
N ASP A 85 -14.07 1.56 4.61
CA ASP A 85 -14.48 1.81 3.22
C ASP A 85 -13.65 2.92 2.61
N PHE A 86 -13.10 2.67 1.43
CA PHE A 86 -12.48 3.72 0.64
C PHE A 86 -13.49 4.80 0.24
N ASP A 87 -14.73 4.42 -0.12
CA ASP A 87 -15.72 5.38 -0.61
C ASP A 87 -16.26 6.28 0.52
N GLN A 88 -16.43 5.72 1.73
CA GLN A 88 -16.80 6.51 2.91
C GLN A 88 -15.67 7.44 3.34
N LEU A 89 -14.42 6.95 3.35
CA LEU A 89 -13.25 7.79 3.62
C LEU A 89 -13.16 8.97 2.65
N LEU A 90 -13.45 8.74 1.38
CA LEU A 90 -13.47 9.79 0.36
C LEU A 90 -14.59 10.81 0.61
N ALA A 91 -15.79 10.35 0.96
CA ALA A 91 -16.93 11.21 1.26
C ALA A 91 -16.70 12.10 2.49
N ASP A 92 -16.01 11.57 3.51
CA ASP A 92 -15.69 12.32 4.74
C ASP A 92 -14.47 13.25 4.57
N SER A 93 -13.68 13.05 3.52
CA SER A 93 -12.44 13.81 3.28
C SER A 93 -12.65 15.11 2.51
N SER A 94 -11.84 16.13 2.80
CA SER A 94 -11.82 17.38 2.02
C SER A 94 -11.06 17.21 0.71
N ILE A 95 -11.57 17.83 -0.35
CA ILE A 95 -10.88 17.89 -1.67
C ILE A 95 -9.54 18.64 -1.55
N ASP A 96 -9.48 19.62 -0.64
CA ASP A 96 -8.27 20.38 -0.38
C ASP A 96 -7.49 19.77 0.78
N CYS A 97 -6.25 19.40 0.50
CA CYS A 97 -5.31 18.84 1.46
C CYS A 97 -3.96 19.53 1.21
N GLN A 98 -3.48 20.30 2.18
CA GLN A 98 -2.18 20.95 2.10
C GLN A 98 -1.09 19.87 1.96
N ALA A 99 -0.26 19.99 0.94
CA ALA A 99 0.84 19.05 0.75
C ALA A 99 1.91 19.31 1.81
N GLU A 100 2.38 18.26 2.46
CA GLU A 100 3.42 18.39 3.46
C GLU A 100 4.76 18.70 2.80
N GLU A 101 5.49 19.68 3.33
CA GLU A 101 6.75 20.12 2.76
C GLU A 101 7.83 19.08 3.05
N MET A 102 8.17 18.29 2.02
CA MET A 102 9.23 17.28 2.13
C MET A 102 10.59 17.93 1.91
N VAL A 103 11.46 17.87 2.92
CA VAL A 103 12.81 18.44 2.85
C VAL A 103 13.65 17.66 1.84
N SER A 104 13.89 18.27 0.67
CA SER A 104 14.73 17.72 -0.40
C SER A 104 16.21 18.07 -0.26
N ARG A 105 16.58 18.85 0.77
CA ARG A 105 17.95 19.34 0.94
C ARG A 105 18.90 18.19 1.29
N ARG A 106 20.09 18.18 0.69
CA ARG A 106 21.04 17.06 0.78
C ARG A 106 21.45 16.78 2.24
N PRO A 107 21.46 15.49 2.65
CA PRO A 107 20.93 14.33 1.92
C PRO A 107 19.39 14.35 1.96
N ALA A 108 18.73 14.01 0.85
CA ALA A 108 17.26 13.86 0.87
C ALA A 108 16.91 12.75 1.86
N VAL A 109 16.35 13.09 3.02
CA VAL A 109 16.12 12.14 4.10
C VAL A 109 14.77 11.44 3.98
N HIS A 110 13.83 11.98 3.20
CA HIS A 110 12.47 11.46 3.11
C HIS A 110 12.33 10.35 2.04
N PRO A 111 12.10 9.08 2.45
CA PRO A 111 11.77 7.99 1.52
C PRO A 111 10.39 8.21 0.89
N LEU A 112 10.31 8.03 -0.44
CA LEU A 112 9.09 8.18 -1.25
C LEU A 112 8.32 6.86 -1.34
N TYR A 113 9.01 5.82 -1.79
CA TYR A 113 8.42 4.51 -1.93
C TYR A 113 9.46 3.41 -1.75
N GLN A 114 8.94 2.23 -1.44
CA GLN A 114 9.68 0.99 -1.33
C GLN A 114 9.23 0.05 -2.45
N TRP A 115 10.17 -0.48 -3.24
CA TRP A 115 9.86 -1.41 -4.33
C TRP A 115 10.72 -2.66 -4.21
N TYR A 116 10.06 -3.80 -3.98
CA TYR A 116 10.71 -5.10 -3.98
C TYR A 116 10.99 -5.61 -5.39
N HIS A 117 12.26 -5.75 -5.74
CA HIS A 117 12.71 -6.48 -6.93
C HIS A 117 13.05 -7.94 -6.57
N ARG A 118 12.67 -8.88 -7.43
CA ARG A 118 13.11 -10.28 -7.32
C ARG A 118 14.38 -10.44 -8.16
N TYR A 119 15.51 -10.74 -7.52
CA TYR A 119 16.72 -11.16 -8.22
C TYR A 119 16.71 -12.70 -8.43
N PRO A 120 17.34 -13.21 -9.51
CA PRO A 120 17.39 -14.65 -9.79
C PRO A 120 18.09 -15.49 -8.71
N GLN A 121 18.96 -14.87 -7.91
CA GLN A 121 19.72 -15.47 -6.82
C GLN A 121 19.74 -14.47 -5.65
N GLY A 122 19.07 -14.79 -4.54
CA GLY A 122 19.06 -13.97 -3.31
C GLY A 122 17.67 -13.63 -2.78
N SER A 123 17.61 -13.31 -1.48
CA SER A 123 16.44 -12.70 -0.84
C SER A 123 16.11 -11.35 -1.50
N PRO A 124 14.82 -10.95 -1.60
CA PRO A 124 14.44 -9.73 -2.29
C PRO A 124 15.10 -8.53 -1.61
N THR A 125 15.99 -7.85 -2.32
CA THR A 125 16.61 -6.62 -1.82
C THR A 125 15.64 -5.46 -1.98
N CYS A 126 15.66 -4.57 -0.99
CA CYS A 126 14.67 -3.53 -0.85
C CYS A 126 15.28 -2.12 -0.91
N PRO A 127 15.60 -1.60 -2.10
CA PRO A 127 16.17 -0.27 -2.24
C PRO A 127 15.12 0.82 -1.94
N TRP A 128 15.43 1.71 -0.99
CA TRP A 128 14.66 2.93 -0.75
C TRP A 128 14.86 3.91 -1.91
N ARG A 129 13.77 4.51 -2.40
CA ARG A 129 13.84 5.64 -3.34
C ARG A 129 13.43 6.92 -2.64
N LEU A 130 14.24 7.97 -2.78
CA LEU A 130 14.08 9.25 -2.09
C LEU A 130 13.35 10.27 -2.99
N HIS A 131 12.52 11.13 -2.40
CA HIS A 131 11.70 12.13 -3.13
C HIS A 131 12.51 12.98 -4.12
N GLY A 132 13.70 13.44 -3.72
CA GLY A 132 14.47 14.43 -4.50
C GLY A 132 15.19 13.90 -5.75
N TRP A 133 15.39 12.58 -5.90
CA TRP A 133 16.11 12.01 -7.04
C TRP A 133 15.20 11.45 -8.13
N TYR A 134 13.97 11.08 -7.80
CA TYR A 134 13.05 10.42 -8.74
C TYR A 134 12.20 11.40 -9.56
N LEU A 135 11.96 12.61 -9.05
CA LEU A 135 11.07 13.61 -9.66
C LEU A 135 11.80 14.63 -10.56
N LEU A 136 13.13 14.51 -10.73
CA LEU A 136 13.86 15.36 -11.65
C LEU A 136 13.66 14.86 -13.09
N PRO A 137 13.22 15.71 -14.03
CA PRO A 137 13.28 15.37 -15.44
C PRO A 137 14.75 15.26 -15.86
N PHE A 138 15.10 14.17 -16.55
CA PHE A 138 16.34 14.11 -17.34
C PHE A 138 16.23 15.00 -18.57
#